data_AF-A0A962SX49-F1
#
_entry.id   AF-A0A962SX49-F1
#
_cell.length_a   1.000
_cell.length_b   1.000
_cell.length_c   1.000
_cell.angle_alpha   90.00
_cell.angle_beta   90.00
_cell.angle_gamma   90.00
#
_symmetry.space_group_name_H-M   'P 1'
#
loop_
_entity.id
_entity.type
_entity.pdbx_description
1 polymer ?
#
loop_
_entity_poly.entity_id
_entity_poly.type
_entity_poly.pdbx_seq_one_letter_code
_entity_poly.pdbx_strand_id
1 'polypeptide(L)'
;NPDQLNDIYVTGPNNQLIPLSTVASLRNSTEPRSLNRFQQLNAVKISGVAIRPLDEALRFLEDEATKLMPQGYVIDYTGESRQLRLEGGGKFFTTMGFAIILIFLVLAAQFNSFRDPFIILLGSVPFAMFGALLFTFLKMPNPNIPFALTAGWTTTLNIYSKVGLVTLIGLIAKNGILI
;
A
#
# COMPACT_ATOMS: atom_id res chain seq x y z
N ASN A 1 35.97 18.12 22.30
CA ASN A 1 35.97 19.53 21.83
C ASN A 1 36.80 19.57 20.56
N PRO A 2 36.34 20.14 19.42
CA PRO A 2 37.07 20.07 18.15
C PRO A 2 38.48 20.68 18.22
N ASP A 3 38.69 21.61 19.15
CA ASP A 3 39.97 22.28 19.39
C ASP A 3 41.09 21.33 19.84
N GLN A 4 40.76 20.16 20.40
CA GLN A 4 41.73 19.15 20.85
C GLN A 4 42.49 18.50 19.69
N LEU A 5 41.97 18.60 18.46
CA LEU A 5 42.65 18.10 17.26
C LEU A 5 43.85 18.99 16.88
N ASN A 6 43.89 20.25 17.35
CA ASN A 6 45.00 21.17 17.07
C ASN A 6 46.24 20.85 17.92
N ASP A 7 46.09 20.14 19.04
CA ASP A 7 47.17 19.76 19.97
C ASP A 7 47.80 18.39 19.61
N ILE A 8 47.40 17.79 18.49
CA ILE A 8 47.95 16.52 18.02
C ILE A 8 49.22 16.79 17.22
N TYR A 9 50.30 16.09 17.57
CA TYR A 9 51.57 16.15 16.85
C TYR A 9 51.72 14.94 15.93
N VAL A 10 52.23 15.18 14.72
CA VAL A 10 52.49 14.14 13.72
C VAL A 10 53.99 14.12 13.42
N THR A 11 54.56 12.92 13.25
CA THR A 11 55.99 12.77 12.95
C THR A 11 56.27 13.16 11.50
N GLY A 12 57.04 14.23 11.32
CA GLY A 12 57.52 14.70 10.02
C GLY A 12 58.85 14.05 9.60
N PRO A 13 59.41 14.48 8.45
CA PRO A 13 60.74 14.06 8.01
C PRO A 13 61.78 14.33 9.10
N ASN A 14 62.72 13.41 9.31
CA ASN A 14 63.74 13.47 10.37
C ASN A 14 63.23 13.31 11.81
N ASN A 15 62.10 12.61 12.01
CA ASN A 15 61.57 12.28 13.34
C ASN A 15 61.15 13.51 14.17
N GLN A 16 60.88 14.63 13.49
CA GLN A 16 60.54 15.91 14.11
C GLN A 16 59.01 15.99 14.30
N LEU A 17 58.57 16.38 15.49
CA LEU A 17 57.15 16.53 15.80
C LEU A 17 56.63 17.84 15.21
N ILE A 18 55.65 17.75 14.31
CA ILE A 18 54.99 18.89 13.68
C ILE A 18 53.53 18.93 14.14
N PRO A 19 53.01 20.07 14.63
CA PRO A 19 51.61 20.17 15.02
C PRO A 19 50.68 20.03 13.82
N LEU A 20 49.61 19.24 13.97
CA LEU A 20 48.65 18.92 12.91
C LEU A 20 48.00 20.17 12.29
N SER A 21 47.87 21.25 13.07
CA SER A 21 47.36 22.56 12.63
C SER A 21 48.19 23.25 11.55
N THR A 22 49.46 22.85 11.35
CA THR A 22 50.34 23.40 10.30
C THR A 22 50.07 22.77 8.93
N VAL A 23 49.46 21.57 8.90
CA VAL A 23 49.26 20.77 7.68
C VAL A 23 47.78 20.54 7.35
N ALA A 24 46.87 20.68 8.31
CA ALA A 24 45.44 20.52 8.12
C ALA A 24 44.64 21.67 8.74
N SER A 25 43.52 22.05 8.11
CA SER A 25 42.61 23.07 8.62
C SER A 25 41.27 22.45 9.00
N LEU A 26 40.76 22.79 10.18
CA LEU A 26 39.45 22.34 10.63
C LEU A 26 38.35 23.19 9.97
N ARG A 27 37.40 22.54 9.29
CA ARG A 27 36.22 23.18 8.71
C ARG A 27 34.98 22.58 9.35
N ASN A 28 34.20 23.41 10.04
CA ASN A 28 32.90 23.00 10.55
C ASN A 28 31.89 23.04 9.40
N SER A 29 31.35 21.87 9.03
CA SER A 29 30.26 21.71 8.08
C SER A 29 29.10 20.99 8.75
N THR A 30 27.87 21.38 8.44
CA THR A 30 26.67 20.70 8.91
C THR A 30 26.20 19.76 7.81
N GLU A 31 26.44 18.47 8.00
CA GLU A 31 25.98 17.43 7.08
C GLU A 31 24.82 16.64 7.71
N PRO A 32 23.86 16.16 6.90
CA PRO A 32 22.80 15.30 7.39
C PRO A 32 23.39 13.99 7.93
N ARG A 33 22.94 13.59 9.13
CA ARG A 33 23.43 12.37 9.82
C ARG A 33 23.18 11.09 9.03
N SER A 34 22.16 11.06 8.18
CA SER A 34 21.93 9.98 7.23
C SER A 34 21.33 10.50 5.92
N LEU A 35 21.79 9.92 4.82
CA LEU A 35 21.19 10.10 3.49
C LEU A 35 20.30 8.89 3.23
N ASN A 36 19.01 9.02 3.57
CA ASN A 36 18.06 7.94 3.33
C ASN A 36 17.84 7.78 1.82
N ARG A 37 17.78 6.52 1.38
CA ARG A 37 17.52 6.16 -0.01
C ARG A 37 16.29 5.27 -0.10
N PHE A 38 15.50 5.45 -1.14
CA PHE A 38 14.37 4.60 -1.46
C PHE A 38 14.41 4.28 -2.95
N GLN A 39 14.32 2.99 -3.32
CA GLN A 39 14.41 2.56 -4.71
C GLN A 39 15.65 3.13 -5.44
N GLN A 40 16.81 3.15 -4.76
CA GLN A 40 18.09 3.70 -5.24
C GLN A 40 18.15 5.24 -5.40
N LEU A 41 17.05 5.96 -5.15
CA LEU A 41 16.99 7.42 -5.20
C LEU A 41 17.18 8.03 -3.80
N ASN A 42 17.72 9.24 -3.73
CA ASN A 42 17.74 10.02 -2.48
C ASN A 42 16.31 10.35 -2.07
N ALA A 43 15.93 10.00 -0.85
CA ALA A 43 14.55 10.07 -0.41
C ALA A 43 14.43 10.60 1.01
N VAL A 44 13.36 11.35 1.26
CA VAL A 44 12.97 11.77 2.60
C VAL A 44 11.75 10.97 2.99
N LYS A 45 11.86 10.19 4.08
CA LYS A 45 10.74 9.40 4.58
C LYS A 45 9.85 10.26 5.46
N ILE A 46 8.61 10.47 5.02
CA ILE A 46 7.56 11.11 5.81
C ILE A 46 6.69 9.99 6.40
N SER A 47 6.49 10.01 7.72
CA SER A 47 5.67 9.01 8.42
C SER A 47 4.68 9.71 9.33
N GLY A 48 3.45 9.20 9.38
CA GLY A 48 2.37 9.77 10.18
C GLY A 48 1.24 8.76 10.37
N VAL A 49 0.38 9.02 11.35
CA VAL A 49 -0.82 8.25 11.61
C VAL A 49 -2.02 9.06 11.13
N ALA A 50 -2.83 8.49 10.24
CA ALA A 50 -4.02 9.15 9.74
C ALA A 50 -5.18 9.03 10.74
N ILE A 51 -5.83 10.15 11.04
CA ILE A 51 -7.09 10.18 11.83
C ILE A 51 -8.30 9.91 10.92
N ARG A 52 -8.17 10.24 9.63
CA ARG A 52 -9.15 10.02 8.57
C ARG A 52 -8.87 8.73 7.81
N PRO A 53 -9.80 8.24 6.96
CA PRO A 53 -9.53 7.12 6.06
C PRO A 53 -8.22 7.33 5.31
N LEU A 54 -7.40 6.27 5.27
CA LEU A 54 -6.05 6.35 4.70
C LEU A 54 -6.03 6.89 3.27
N ASP A 55 -7.04 6.57 2.45
CA ASP A 55 -7.15 7.06 1.07
C ASP A 55 -7.27 8.59 1.02
N GLU A 56 -8.12 9.17 1.87
CA GLU A 56 -8.34 10.62 1.93
C GLU A 56 -7.08 11.35 2.40
N ALA A 57 -6.42 10.80 3.42
CA ALA A 57 -5.15 11.36 3.92
C ALA A 57 -4.05 11.32 2.85
N LEU A 58 -3.95 10.23 2.08
CA LEU A 58 -2.97 10.12 0.99
C LEU A 58 -3.30 11.05 -0.17
N ARG A 59 -4.57 11.17 -0.57
CA ARG A 59 -4.99 12.12 -1.62
C ARG A 59 -4.66 13.55 -1.26
N PHE A 60 -4.94 13.95 -0.02
CA PHE A 60 -4.56 15.27 0.47
C PHE A 60 -3.05 15.51 0.39
N LEU A 61 -2.25 14.52 0.81
CA LEU A 61 -0.79 14.61 0.73
C LEU A 61 -0.29 14.71 -0.72
N GLU A 62 -0.90 13.98 -1.65
CA GLU A 62 -0.57 14.04 -3.08
C GLU A 62 -0.92 15.38 -3.70
N ASP A 63 -2.10 15.92 -3.38
CA ASP A 63 -2.56 17.21 -3.89
C ASP A 63 -1.64 18.34 -3.42
N GLU A 64 -1.22 18.33 -2.15
CA GLU A 64 -0.27 19.31 -1.64
C GLU A 64 1.15 19.09 -2.17
N ALA A 65 1.59 17.84 -2.30
CA ALA A 65 2.89 17.54 -2.88
C ALA A 65 2.98 17.99 -4.34
N THR A 66 1.89 17.85 -5.12
CA THR A 66 1.84 18.31 -6.52
C THR A 66 2.00 19.84 -6.63
N LYS A 67 1.55 20.60 -5.63
CA LYS A 67 1.68 22.08 -5.61
C LYS A 67 3.08 22.53 -5.20
N LEU A 68 3.74 21.80 -4.31
CA LEU A 68 5.00 22.22 -3.68
C LEU A 68 6.24 21.61 -4.35
N MET A 69 6.12 20.45 -5.00
CA MET A 69 7.29 19.73 -5.51
C MET A 69 7.80 20.28 -6.86
N PRO A 70 9.12 20.50 -7.00
CA PRO A 70 9.75 20.79 -8.27
C PRO A 70 9.64 19.63 -9.26
N GLN A 71 9.76 19.91 -10.57
CA GLN A 71 9.83 18.87 -11.59
C GLN A 71 11.00 17.91 -11.32
N GLY A 72 10.73 16.60 -11.39
CA GLY A 72 11.72 15.53 -11.18
C GLY A 72 11.63 14.82 -9.82
N TYR A 73 10.81 15.30 -8.89
CA TYR A 73 10.51 14.58 -7.65
C TYR A 73 9.43 13.53 -7.90
N VAL A 74 9.60 12.35 -7.29
CA VAL A 74 8.66 11.23 -7.39
C VAL A 74 8.21 10.84 -6.00
N ILE A 75 6.90 10.64 -5.84
CA ILE A 75 6.28 10.14 -4.62
C ILE A 75 6.19 8.62 -4.74
N ASP A 76 6.69 7.91 -3.74
CA ASP A 76 6.49 6.46 -3.61
C ASP A 76 6.05 6.13 -2.18
N TYR A 77 5.28 5.05 -2.06
CA TYR A 77 4.55 4.66 -0.86
C TYR A 77 5.15 3.41 -0.24
N THR A 78 4.91 3.20 1.06
CA THR A 78 5.37 2.01 1.78
C THR A 78 4.27 1.43 2.68
N GLY A 79 4.38 0.13 3.00
CA GLY A 79 3.43 -0.59 3.84
C GLY A 79 1.97 -0.47 3.37
N GLU A 80 1.06 -0.16 4.30
CA GLU A 80 -0.38 0.00 4.08
C GLU A 80 -0.71 1.04 3.00
N SER A 81 0.03 2.14 2.93
CA SER A 81 -0.19 3.16 1.89
C SER A 81 0.11 2.64 0.48
N ARG A 82 1.14 1.78 0.36
CA ARG A 82 1.50 1.13 -0.90
C ARG A 82 0.48 0.08 -1.29
N GLN A 83 0.04 -0.73 -0.33
CA GLN A 83 -1.04 -1.68 -0.53
C GLN A 83 -2.29 -0.95 -0.99
N LEU A 84 -2.73 0.11 -0.32
CA LEU A 84 -3.90 0.86 -0.73
C LEU A 84 -3.76 1.45 -2.15
N ARG A 85 -2.60 1.96 -2.54
CA ARG A 85 -2.40 2.53 -3.90
C ARG A 85 -2.25 1.48 -4.99
N LEU A 86 -1.55 0.38 -4.72
CA LEU A 86 -1.39 -0.73 -5.67
C LEU A 86 -2.65 -1.61 -5.76
N GLU A 87 -3.34 -1.83 -4.64
CA GLU A 87 -4.46 -2.75 -4.49
C GLU A 87 -5.83 -2.06 -4.54
N GLY A 88 -5.93 -0.81 -4.10
CA GLY A 88 -7.15 0.00 -4.15
C GLY A 88 -7.38 0.67 -5.51
N GLY A 89 -6.33 0.79 -6.34
CA GLY A 89 -6.48 1.18 -7.73
C GLY A 89 -7.37 0.19 -8.49
N GLY A 90 -8.16 0.68 -9.45
CA GLY A 90 -9.23 -0.04 -10.17
C GLY A 90 -8.91 -1.41 -10.78
N LYS A 91 -7.67 -1.90 -10.70
CA LYS A 91 -7.24 -3.26 -11.05
C LYS A 91 -8.11 -4.34 -10.43
N PHE A 92 -8.59 -4.18 -9.18
CA PHE A 92 -9.52 -5.16 -8.60
C PHE A 92 -10.81 -5.28 -9.42
N PHE A 93 -11.46 -4.15 -9.71
CA PHE A 93 -12.69 -4.14 -10.49
C PHE A 93 -12.45 -4.64 -11.93
N THR A 94 -11.30 -4.32 -12.53
CA THR A 94 -10.91 -4.84 -13.85
C THR A 94 -10.75 -6.37 -13.84
N THR A 95 -9.97 -6.92 -12.90
CA THR A 95 -9.75 -8.38 -12.80
C THR A 95 -11.03 -9.12 -12.43
N MET A 96 -11.86 -8.57 -11.53
CA MET A 96 -13.16 -9.12 -11.18
C MET A 96 -14.10 -9.15 -12.40
N GLY A 97 -14.16 -8.06 -13.17
CA GLY A 97 -14.93 -8.01 -14.42
C GLY A 97 -14.45 -9.05 -15.43
N PHE A 98 -13.13 -9.22 -15.57
CA PHE A 98 -12.55 -10.24 -16.45
C PHE A 98 -12.91 -11.67 -16.00
N ALA A 99 -12.87 -11.94 -14.70
CA ALA A 99 -13.28 -13.23 -14.14
C ALA A 99 -14.77 -13.52 -14.39
N ILE A 100 -15.64 -12.52 -14.21
CA ILE A 100 -17.07 -12.63 -14.49
C ILE A 100 -17.33 -12.94 -15.97
N ILE A 101 -16.61 -12.29 -16.89
CA ILE A 101 -16.70 -12.55 -18.33
C ILE A 101 -16.29 -14.00 -18.64
N LEU A 102 -15.18 -14.47 -18.08
CA LEU A 102 -14.73 -15.85 -18.29
C LEU A 102 -15.74 -16.87 -17.74
N ILE A 103 -16.28 -16.64 -16.54
CA ILE A 103 -17.32 -17.50 -15.95
C ILE A 103 -18.57 -17.50 -16.85
N PHE A 104 -19.01 -16.33 -17.33
CA PHE A 104 -20.13 -16.21 -18.25
C PHE A 104 -19.91 -17.02 -19.53
N LEU A 105 -18.74 -16.90 -20.17
CA LEU A 105 -18.40 -17.61 -21.40
C LEU A 105 -18.35 -19.13 -21.20
N VAL A 106 -17.76 -19.59 -20.10
CA VAL A 106 -17.71 -21.02 -19.76
C VAL A 106 -19.13 -21.58 -19.53
N LEU A 107 -19.97 -20.86 -18.78
CA LEU A 107 -21.37 -21.25 -18.57
C LEU A 107 -22.18 -21.22 -19.88
N ALA A 108 -21.96 -20.23 -20.74
CA ALA A 108 -22.64 -20.14 -22.02
C ALA A 108 -22.29 -21.32 -22.93
N ALA A 109 -21.02 -21.74 -22.92
CA ALA A 109 -20.59 -22.94 -23.61
C ALA A 109 -21.20 -24.21 -22.99
N GLN A 110 -21.31 -24.28 -21.67
CA GLN A 110 -21.87 -25.43 -20.96
C GLN A 110 -23.39 -25.60 -21.19
N PHE A 111 -24.15 -24.51 -21.17
CA PHE A 111 -25.60 -24.52 -21.36
C PHE A 111 -26.02 -24.41 -22.83
N ASN A 112 -25.06 -24.21 -23.74
CA ASN A 112 -25.32 -23.91 -25.16
C ASN A 112 -26.31 -22.75 -25.36
N SER A 113 -26.27 -21.77 -24.46
CA SER A 113 -27.25 -20.68 -24.34
C SER A 113 -26.63 -19.49 -23.63
N PHE A 114 -26.92 -18.28 -24.10
CA PHE A 114 -26.43 -17.03 -23.49
C PHE A 114 -27.38 -16.46 -22.44
N ARG A 115 -28.64 -16.92 -22.40
CA ARG A 115 -29.66 -16.39 -21.48
C ARG A 115 -29.55 -17.03 -20.09
N ASP A 116 -29.37 -18.34 -20.04
CA ASP A 116 -29.32 -19.08 -18.77
C ASP A 116 -28.14 -18.66 -17.88
N PRO A 117 -26.91 -18.50 -18.41
CA PRO A 117 -25.79 -17.95 -17.64
C PRO A 117 -26.06 -16.54 -17.12
N PHE A 118 -26.73 -15.71 -17.91
CA PHE A 118 -27.01 -14.31 -17.55
C PHE A 118 -27.96 -14.22 -16.36
N ILE A 119 -29.01 -15.06 -16.34
CA ILE A 119 -29.98 -15.14 -15.24
C ILE A 119 -29.30 -15.63 -13.96
N ILE A 120 -28.46 -16.66 -14.05
CA ILE A 120 -27.73 -17.21 -12.88
C ILE A 120 -26.76 -16.16 -12.32
N LEU A 121 -25.99 -15.49 -13.19
CA LEU A 121 -25.06 -14.44 -12.77
C LEU A 121 -25.78 -13.28 -12.11
N LEU A 122 -26.84 -12.73 -12.72
CA LEU A 122 -27.57 -11.60 -12.13
C LEU A 122 -28.41 -11.97 -10.91
N GLY A 123 -28.93 -13.20 -10.83
CA GLY A 123 -29.76 -13.64 -9.72
C GLY A 123 -28.95 -13.99 -8.47
N SER A 124 -27.83 -14.70 -8.63
CA SER A 124 -27.11 -15.29 -7.50
C SER A 124 -25.86 -14.50 -7.08
N VAL A 125 -25.16 -13.84 -7.99
CA VAL A 125 -23.89 -13.16 -7.67
C VAL A 125 -24.07 -11.90 -6.81
N PRO A 126 -25.04 -11.00 -7.07
CA PRO A 126 -25.26 -9.86 -6.19
C PRO A 126 -25.64 -10.29 -4.76
N PHE A 127 -26.39 -11.38 -4.61
CA PHE A 127 -26.77 -11.93 -3.32
C PHE A 127 -25.58 -12.55 -2.57
N ALA A 128 -24.73 -13.29 -3.28
CA ALA A 128 -23.46 -13.80 -2.78
C ALA A 128 -22.55 -12.69 -2.25
N MET A 129 -22.36 -11.65 -3.09
CA MET A 129 -21.54 -10.49 -2.75
C MET A 129 -22.13 -9.76 -1.55
N PHE A 130 -23.45 -9.61 -1.48
CA PHE A 130 -24.11 -9.01 -0.32
C PHE A 130 -23.80 -9.79 0.96
N GLY A 131 -23.94 -11.12 0.96
CA GLY A 131 -23.61 -11.96 2.12
C GLY A 131 -22.15 -11.86 2.55
N ALA A 132 -21.21 -11.86 1.60
CA ALA A 132 -19.78 -11.73 1.90
C ALA A 132 -19.40 -10.32 2.40
N LEU A 133 -19.96 -9.28 1.76
CA LEU A 133 -19.71 -7.89 2.13
C LEU A 133 -20.37 -7.53 3.44
N LEU A 134 -21.46 -8.18 3.85
CA LEU A 134 -22.09 -7.98 5.15
C LEU A 134 -21.09 -8.18 6.31
N PHE A 135 -20.27 -9.22 6.25
CA PHE A 135 -19.22 -9.47 7.25
C PHE A 135 -18.08 -8.44 7.22
N THR A 136 -17.86 -7.80 6.07
CA THR A 136 -16.88 -6.71 5.93
C THR A 136 -17.45 -5.38 6.41
N PHE A 137 -18.73 -5.13 6.14
CA PHE A 137 -19.45 -3.90 6.48
C PHE A 137 -19.80 -3.82 7.97
N LEU A 138 -20.09 -4.95 8.60
CA LEU A 138 -20.30 -5.06 10.05
C LEU A 138 -19.02 -4.71 10.86
N LYS A 139 -17.86 -4.62 10.20
CA LYS A 139 -16.63 -4.02 10.73
C LYS A 139 -16.63 -2.50 10.53
N MET A 140 -17.66 -1.80 10.99
CA MET A 140 -17.74 -0.35 10.82
C MET A 140 -16.54 0.37 11.47
N PRO A 141 -16.09 1.50 10.89
CA PRO A 141 -14.90 2.25 11.28
C PRO A 141 -15.05 3.05 12.59
N ASN A 142 -15.93 2.63 13.50
CA ASN A 142 -16.07 3.24 14.81
C ASN A 142 -15.38 2.35 15.87
N PRO A 143 -14.19 2.71 16.35
CA PRO A 143 -13.51 1.99 17.43
C PRO A 143 -14.29 1.98 18.77
N ASN A 144 -15.37 2.77 18.90
CA ASN A 144 -16.15 2.92 20.13
C ASN A 144 -17.45 2.10 20.18
N ILE A 145 -17.75 1.26 19.18
CA ILE A 145 -18.91 0.34 19.23
C ILE A 145 -18.42 -1.11 19.21
N PRO A 146 -18.09 -1.71 20.37
CA PRO A 146 -17.68 -3.09 20.42
C PRO A 146 -18.91 -3.99 20.18
N PHE A 147 -19.10 -4.49 18.96
CA PHE A 147 -19.95 -5.67 18.76
C PHE A 147 -19.19 -6.89 19.28
N ALA A 148 -19.50 -7.27 20.53
CA ALA A 148 -18.88 -8.42 21.21
C ALA A 148 -19.02 -9.74 20.43
N LEU A 149 -20.01 -9.85 19.53
CA LEU A 149 -20.26 -11.03 18.70
C LEU A 149 -19.51 -11.05 17.36
N THR A 150 -18.86 -9.96 16.93
CA THR A 150 -18.21 -9.87 15.59
C THR A 150 -16.73 -9.50 15.61
N ALA A 151 -16.15 -9.29 16.79
CA ALA A 151 -14.76 -8.86 16.98
C ALA A 151 -13.70 -9.87 16.46
N GLY A 152 -14.06 -11.15 16.26
CA GLY A 152 -13.12 -12.20 15.86
C GLY A 152 -13.09 -12.56 14.36
N TRP A 153 -14.17 -12.30 13.60
CA TRP A 153 -14.35 -12.77 12.21
C TRP A 153 -14.51 -11.64 11.19
N THR A 154 -14.47 -10.39 11.63
CA THR A 154 -14.62 -9.23 10.75
C THR A 154 -13.33 -8.94 10.00
N THR A 155 -13.30 -9.24 8.70
CA THR A 155 -12.15 -8.98 7.83
C THR A 155 -12.21 -7.58 7.24
N THR A 156 -11.04 -6.99 7.02
CA THR A 156 -10.88 -5.79 6.19
C THR A 156 -10.79 -6.23 4.73
N LEU A 157 -11.15 -5.37 3.78
CA LEU A 157 -11.15 -5.68 2.34
C LEU A 157 -9.72 -5.73 1.78
N ASN A 158 -9.03 -6.85 1.98
CA ASN A 158 -7.65 -7.09 1.55
C ASN A 158 -7.57 -8.00 0.30
N ILE A 159 -6.36 -8.29 -0.21
CA ILE A 159 -6.15 -9.19 -1.36
C ILE A 159 -6.80 -10.57 -1.13
N TYR A 160 -6.69 -11.14 0.06
CA TYR A 160 -7.26 -12.44 0.36
C TYR A 160 -8.80 -12.44 0.29
N SER A 161 -9.44 -11.40 0.83
CA SER A 161 -10.88 -11.20 0.71
C SER A 161 -11.30 -11.00 -0.76
N LYS A 162 -10.51 -10.28 -1.56
CA LYS A 162 -10.75 -10.09 -2.99
C LYS A 162 -10.70 -11.41 -3.77
N VAL A 163 -9.70 -12.25 -3.50
CA VAL A 163 -9.59 -13.59 -4.11
C VAL A 163 -10.74 -14.48 -3.63
N GLY A 164 -11.09 -14.43 -2.34
CA GLY A 164 -12.23 -15.14 -1.76
C GLY A 164 -13.58 -14.74 -2.38
N LEU A 165 -13.77 -13.46 -2.72
CA LEU A 165 -14.97 -13.02 -3.44
C LEU A 165 -15.04 -13.61 -4.85
N VAL A 166 -13.92 -13.66 -5.58
CA VAL A 166 -13.87 -14.28 -6.92
C VAL A 166 -14.19 -15.77 -6.85
N THR A 167 -13.63 -16.49 -5.88
CA THR A 167 -13.91 -17.93 -5.72
C THR A 167 -15.34 -18.19 -5.29
N LEU A 168 -15.91 -17.34 -4.42
CA LEU A 168 -17.31 -17.41 -3.99
C LEU A 168 -18.28 -17.29 -5.18
N ILE A 169 -17.99 -16.38 -6.13
CA ILE A 169 -18.78 -16.23 -7.35
C ILE A 169 -18.79 -17.53 -8.16
N GLY A 170 -17.64 -18.19 -8.32
CA GLY A 170 -17.55 -19.48 -9.02
C GLY A 170 -18.30 -20.61 -8.31
N LEU A 171 -18.20 -20.69 -6.98
CA LEU A 171 -18.92 -21.70 -6.18
C LEU A 171 -20.43 -21.51 -6.24
N ILE A 172 -20.90 -20.26 -6.19
CA ILE A 172 -22.34 -19.97 -6.22
C ILE A 172 -22.90 -20.13 -7.63
N ALA A 173 -22.14 -19.77 -8.67
CA ALA A 173 -22.51 -20.11 -10.03
C ALA A 173 -22.74 -21.63 -10.17
N LYS A 174 -21.87 -22.48 -9.61
CA LYS A 174 -22.08 -23.94 -9.58
C LYS A 174 -23.38 -24.35 -8.87
N ASN A 175 -23.70 -23.72 -7.75
CA ASN A 175 -24.95 -24.02 -7.03
C ASN A 175 -26.20 -23.51 -7.78
N GLY A 176 -26.09 -22.37 -8.47
CA GLY A 176 -27.16 -21.84 -9.33
C GLY A 176 -27.39 -22.66 -10.60
N ILE A 177 -26.41 -23.44 -11.05
CA ILE A 177 -26.55 -24.42 -12.15
C ILE A 177 -27.38 -25.66 -11.72
N LEU A 178 -27.39 -26.00 -10.43
CA LEU A 178 -28.06 -27.19 -9.89
C LEU A 178 -29.56 -26.99 -9.63
N ILE A 179 -30.04 -25.75 -9.68
CA ILE A 179 -31.44 -25.35 -9.48
C ILE A 179 -32.06 -25.08 -10.85
#